data_AF-A0A960TRH8-F1
#
_entry.id   AF-A0A960TRH8-F1
#
_cell.length_a   1.000
_cell.length_b   1.000
_cell.length_c   1.000
_cell.angle_alpha   90.00
_cell.angle_beta   90.00
_cell.angle_gamma   90.00
#
_symmetry.space_group_name_H-M   'P 1'
#
loop_
_entity.id
_entity.type
_entity.pdbx_description
1 polymer ?
#
loop_
_entity_poly.entity_id
_entity_poly.type
_entity_poly.pdbx_seq_one_letter_code
_entity_poly.pdbx_strand_id
1 'polypeptide(L)'
;MITAVFSDVHANLHALVAVLTDARARGAERFVCLGDVVGYNADPVACVDLLRGLPRLVCLQGNHDAMAAGLEPLTGIHPHA
;
A
#
# COMPACT_ATOMS: atom_id res chain seq x y z
N MET A 1 1.14 -21.87 5.92
CA MET A 1 1.53 -20.76 5.03
C MET A 1 1.17 -19.45 5.73
N ILE A 2 2.15 -18.62 6.05
CA ILE A 2 1.93 -17.35 6.76
C ILE A 2 1.51 -16.27 5.74
N THR A 3 0.48 -15.50 6.07
CA THR A 3 0.00 -14.37 5.26
C THR A 3 0.28 -13.06 5.99
N ALA A 4 0.95 -12.12 5.33
CA ALA A 4 1.09 -10.75 5.81
C ALA A 4 -0.11 -9.93 5.30
N VAL A 5 -0.81 -9.28 6.23
CA VAL A 5 -1.93 -8.37 5.92
C VAL A 5 -1.56 -6.98 6.42
N PHE A 6 -1.66 -5.98 5.55
CA PHE A 6 -1.32 -4.59 5.84
C PHE A 6 -2.19 -3.63 5.02
N SER A 7 -2.18 -2.35 5.36
CA SER A 7 -3.04 -1.31 4.81
C SER A 7 -2.37 0.06 4.95
N ASP A 8 -2.96 1.10 4.35
CA ASP A 8 -2.66 2.51 4.62
C ASP A 8 -1.18 2.85 4.39
N VAL A 9 -0.64 2.41 3.25
CA VAL A 9 0.76 2.68 2.89
C VAL A 9 0.98 4.17 2.65
N HIS A 10 -0.01 4.85 2.04
CA HIS A 10 -0.01 6.28 1.75
C HIS A 10 1.31 6.81 1.17
N ALA A 11 1.87 6.11 0.19
CA ALA A 11 3.13 6.47 -0.46
C ALA A 11 4.35 6.52 0.48
N ASN A 12 4.27 5.92 1.68
CA ASN A 12 5.38 5.85 2.62
C ASN A 12 6.27 4.65 2.30
N LEU A 13 7.23 4.87 1.39
CA LEU A 13 8.13 3.81 0.93
C LEU A 13 8.96 3.20 2.07
N HIS A 14 9.46 4.04 2.98
CA HIS A 14 10.29 3.57 4.11
C HIS A 14 9.49 2.65 5.05
N ALA A 15 8.26 3.00 5.39
CA ALA A 15 7.39 2.16 6.21
C ALA A 15 7.04 0.85 5.49
N LEU A 16 6.72 0.92 4.20
CA LEU A 16 6.41 -0.27 3.41
C LEU A 16 7.58 -1.25 3.35
N VAL A 17 8.81 -0.76 3.09
CA VAL A 17 10.01 -1.61 3.08
C VAL A 17 10.23 -2.26 4.45
N ALA A 18 10.07 -1.50 5.54
CA ALA A 18 10.23 -2.03 6.89
C ALA A 18 9.24 -3.16 7.20
N VAL A 19 7.95 -2.95 6.90
CA VAL A 19 6.88 -3.94 7.12
C VAL A 19 7.09 -5.19 6.26
N LEU A 20 7.43 -5.04 4.98
CA LEU A 20 7.66 -6.18 4.09
C LEU A 20 8.91 -6.99 4.50
N THR A 21 9.93 -6.31 5.02
CA THR A 21 11.13 -6.96 5.54
C THR A 21 10.81 -7.80 6.77
N ASP A 22 10.08 -7.25 7.74
CA ASP A 22 9.63 -7.99 8.94
C ASP A 22 8.72 -9.16 8.57
N ALA A 23 7.75 -8.95 7.67
CA ALA A 23 6.87 -9.99 7.19
C ALA A 23 7.64 -11.17 6.57
N ARG A 24 8.63 -10.89 5.72
CA ARG A 24 9.49 -11.92 5.13
C ARG A 24 10.33 -12.64 6.18
N ALA A 25 10.90 -11.92 7.14
CA ALA A 25 11.67 -12.53 8.24
C ALA A 25 10.82 -13.48 9.09
N ARG A 26 9.51 -13.21 9.21
CA ARG A 26 8.52 -14.07 9.88
C ARG A 26 8.03 -15.24 9.01
N GLY A 27 8.54 -15.39 7.79
CA GLY A 27 8.17 -16.49 6.88
C GLY A 27 6.87 -16.24 6.11
N ALA A 28 6.45 -14.97 5.93
CA ALA A 28 5.29 -14.67 5.10
C ALA A 28 5.53 -15.07 3.63
N GLU A 29 4.60 -15.86 3.12
CA GLU A 29 4.61 -16.37 1.75
C GLU A 29 3.50 -15.75 0.90
N ARG A 30 2.50 -15.13 1.51
CA ARG A 30 1.38 -14.47 0.84
C ARG A 30 1.20 -13.07 1.40
N PHE A 31 0.82 -12.13 0.55
CA PHE A 31 0.64 -10.73 0.92
C PHE A 31 -0.77 -10.26 0.60
N VAL A 32 -1.38 -9.51 1.50
CA VAL A 32 -2.67 -8.85 1.31
C VAL A 32 -2.51 -7.38 1.69
N CYS A 33 -2.71 -6.49 0.74
CA CYS A 33 -2.77 -5.04 0.94
C CYS A 33 -4.24 -4.61 0.89
N LEU A 34 -4.73 -3.94 1.94
CA LEU A 34 -6.14 -3.52 2.01
C LEU A 34 -6.41 -2.19 1.30
N GLY A 35 -5.39 -1.57 0.70
CA GLY A 35 -5.52 -0.37 -0.12
C GLY A 35 -4.82 0.84 0.50
N ASP A 36 -5.17 2.01 -0.04
CA ASP A 36 -4.57 3.30 0.28
C ASP A 36 -3.05 3.24 0.10
N VAL A 37 -2.66 2.76 -1.09
CA VAL A 37 -1.26 2.61 -1.47
C VAL A 37 -0.63 3.98 -1.73
N VAL A 38 -1.39 4.89 -2.36
CA VAL A 38 -0.97 6.25 -2.67
C VAL A 38 -1.64 7.28 -1.76
N GLY A 39 -1.33 8.56 -1.96
CA GLY A 39 -1.90 9.66 -1.19
C GLY A 39 -0.82 10.58 -0.66
N TYR A 40 -0.68 10.62 0.65
CA TYR A 40 -0.06 11.72 1.38
C TYR A 40 1.46 11.88 1.23
N ASN A 41 2.23 10.78 1.17
CA ASN A 41 3.70 10.85 1.19
C ASN A 41 4.34 10.89 -0.22
N ALA A 42 5.66 11.00 -0.24
CA ALA A 42 6.44 11.41 -1.41
C ALA A 42 6.60 10.37 -2.52
N ASP A 43 6.43 9.07 -2.23
CA ASP A 43 6.91 7.98 -3.10
C ASP A 43 5.81 7.04 -3.64
N PRO A 44 4.70 7.54 -4.23
CA PRO A 44 3.57 6.70 -4.64
C PRO A 44 3.96 5.68 -5.71
N VAL A 45 4.76 6.08 -6.70
CA VAL A 45 5.19 5.18 -7.79
C VAL A 45 6.03 4.02 -7.25
N ALA A 46 7.01 4.33 -6.40
CA ALA A 46 7.89 3.31 -5.82
C ALA A 46 7.11 2.34 -4.92
N CYS A 47 6.14 2.82 -4.14
CA CYS A 47 5.26 1.96 -3.35
C CYS A 47 4.46 0.99 -4.24
N VAL A 48 3.82 1.49 -5.30
CA VAL A 48 3.01 0.67 -6.19
C VAL A 48 3.88 -0.37 -6.92
N ASP A 49 5.05 0.02 -7.42
CA ASP A 49 5.97 -0.89 -8.11
C ASP A 49 6.50 -1.97 -7.17
N LEU A 50 6.82 -1.61 -5.93
CA LEU A 50 7.23 -2.58 -4.90
C LEU A 50 6.12 -3.59 -4.60
N LEU A 51 4.87 -3.14 -4.46
CA LEU A 51 3.72 -4.02 -4.25
C LEU A 51 3.50 -4.95 -5.44
N ARG A 52 3.56 -4.45 -6.68
CA ARG A 52 3.42 -5.26 -7.90
C ARG A 52 4.44 -6.40 -7.99
N GLY A 53 5.61 -6.23 -7.39
CA GLY A 53 6.65 -7.26 -7.31
C GLY A 53 6.42 -8.34 -6.23
N LEU A 54 5.40 -8.22 -5.38
CA LEU A 54 5.17 -9.18 -4.29
C LEU A 54 4.54 -10.49 -4.78
N PRO A 55 5.02 -11.65 -4.31
CA PRO A 55 4.47 -12.94 -4.72
C PRO A 55 3.08 -13.14 -4.11
N ARG A 56 2.13 -13.64 -4.90
CA ARG A 56 0.75 -13.96 -4.45
C ARG A 56 0.06 -12.79 -3.75
N LEU A 57 0.33 -11.56 -4.19
CA LEU A 57 -0.33 -10.37 -3.69
C LEU A 57 -1.82 -10.39 -4.02
N VAL A 58 -2.66 -10.11 -3.03
CA VAL A 58 -4.01 -9.57 -3.25
C VAL A 58 -3.99 -8.12 -2.77
N CYS A 59 -4.36 -7.18 -3.63
CA CYS A 59 -4.47 -5.77 -3.27
C CYS A 59 -5.91 -5.33 -3.49
N LEU A 60 -6.51 -4.77 -2.45
CA LEU A 60 -7.78 -4.06 -2.56
C LEU A 60 -7.50 -2.61 -2.98
N GLN A 61 -8.50 -1.96 -3.54
CA GLN A 61 -8.48 -0.54 -3.86
C GLN A 61 -8.99 0.23 -2.65
N GLY A 62 -8.17 1.12 -2.10
CA GLY A 62 -8.60 2.08 -1.09
C GLY A 62 -9.24 3.33 -1.71
N ASN A 63 -9.81 4.20 -0.87
CA ASN A 63 -10.43 5.44 -1.33
C ASN A 63 -9.37 6.42 -1.88
N HIS A 64 -8.16 6.46 -1.31
CA HIS A 64 -7.07 7.28 -1.85
C HIS A 64 -6.62 6.80 -3.23
N ASP A 65 -6.60 5.49 -3.42
CA ASP A 65 -6.30 4.90 -4.73
C ASP A 65 -7.40 5.23 -5.75
N ALA A 66 -8.67 5.15 -5.35
CA ALA A 66 -9.82 5.51 -6.18
C ALA A 66 -9.80 6.97 -6.63
N MET A 67 -9.53 7.87 -5.70
CA MET A 67 -9.40 9.30 -5.97
C MET A 67 -8.21 9.60 -6.89
N ALA A 68 -7.05 8.97 -6.65
CA ALA A 68 -5.86 9.13 -7.49
C ALA A 68 -6.08 8.58 -8.91
N ALA A 69 -6.88 7.53 -9.07
CA ALA A 69 -7.27 6.96 -10.35
C ALA A 69 -8.37 7.77 -11.08
N GLY A 70 -8.90 8.83 -10.47
CA GLY A 70 -10.00 9.63 -11.02
C GLY A 70 -11.36 8.92 -11.00
N LEU A 71 -11.49 7.86 -10.18
CA LEU A 71 -12.73 7.08 -10.05
C LEU A 71 -13.67 7.68 -9.00
N GLU A 72 -13.13 8.43 -8.05
CA GLU A 72 -13.87 9.15 -7.00
C GLU A 72 -13.42 10.61 -6.89
N PRO A 73 -14.30 11.53 -6.45
CA PRO A 73 -13.94 12.92 -6.23
C PRO A 73 -12.99 13.07 -5.03
N LEU A 74 -12.11 14.07 -5.08
CA LEU A 74 -11.19 14.42 -3.98
C LEU A 74 -11.95 15.05 -2.80
N THR A 75 -12.67 14.21 -2.04
CA THR A 75 -13.46 14.61 -0.87
C THR A 75 -12.95 13.94 0.39
N GLY A 76 -13.03 14.63 1.53
CA GLY A 76 -12.60 14.07 2.82
C GLY A 76 -11.08 13.93 3.01
N ILE A 77 -10.28 14.42 2.05
CA ILE A 77 -8.81 14.48 2.17
C ILE A 77 -8.43 15.57 3.17
N HIS A 78 -7.55 15.26 4.12
CA HIS A 78 -7.01 16.28 5.01
C HIS A 78 -6.00 17.15 4.24
N PRO A 79 -6.19 18.48 4.14
CA PRO A 79 -5.40 19.35 3.26
C PRO A 79 -3.92 19.51 3.67
N HIS A 80 -3.54 18.99 4.85
CA HIS A 80 -2.18 19.06 5.39
C HIS A 80 -1.62 17.69 5.77
N ALA A 81 -2.29 16.60 5.41
CA ALA A 81 -1.76 15.27 5.62
C ALA A 81 -0.69 14.93 4.57
#